data_AF-A0A3P1AWE2-F1
#
_entry.id   AF-A0A3P1AWE2-F1
#
_cell.length_a   1.000
_cell.length_b   1.000
_cell.length_c   1.000
_cell.angle_alpha   90.00
_cell.angle_beta   90.00
_cell.angle_gamma   90.00
#
_symmetry.space_group_name_H-M   'P 1'
#
loop_
_entity.id
_entity.type
_entity.pdbx_description
1 polymer ?
#
loop_
_entity_poly.entity_id
_entity_poly.type
_entity_poly.pdbx_seq_one_letter_code
_entity_poly.pdbx_strand_id
1 'polypeptide(L)'
;MSSSNIENLIQKDLDTLLYHKSLKGEISVNIAIEIAAYVAAKFLRIIFAKNKEILPQELNGVFGIISNIYKVIFNDQLELSDYQKISTMALDFLKDADFDSNCKNFFNNIIQ
;
A
#
# COMPACT_ATOMS: atom_id res chain seq x y z
N MET A 1 4.39 3.24 -19.82
CA MET A 1 4.97 3.14 -18.47
C MET A 1 5.23 1.66 -18.25
N SER A 2 6.49 1.23 -18.24
CA SER A 2 6.85 -0.17 -17.97
C SER A 2 6.46 -0.53 -16.53
N SER A 3 5.95 -1.73 -16.33
CA SER A 3 5.52 -2.27 -15.02
C SER A 3 6.58 -2.11 -13.93
N SER A 4 7.87 -2.13 -14.29
CA SER A 4 8.99 -1.94 -13.36
C SER A 4 8.97 -0.61 -12.61
N ASN A 5 8.40 0.47 -13.18
CA ASN A 5 8.43 1.77 -12.51
C ASN A 5 7.41 1.90 -11.38
N ILE A 6 6.19 1.39 -11.56
CA ILE A 6 5.18 1.44 -10.50
C ILE A 6 5.54 0.48 -9.35
N GLU A 7 6.07 -0.69 -9.70
CA GLU A 7 6.57 -1.68 -8.75
C GLU A 7 7.69 -1.10 -7.87
N ASN A 8 8.70 -0.48 -8.48
CA ASN A 8 9.79 0.17 -7.74
C ASN A 8 9.30 1.28 -6.81
N LEU A 9 8.29 2.06 -7.24
CA LEU A 9 7.73 3.13 -6.41
C LEU A 9 6.91 2.58 -5.23
N ILE A 10 6.10 1.54 -5.47
CA ILE A 10 5.37 0.84 -4.41
C ILE A 10 6.36 0.25 -3.42
N GLN A 11 7.38 -0.48 -3.90
CA GLN A 11 8.40 -1.08 -3.05
C GLN A 11 9.11 -0.02 -2.20
N LYS A 12 9.55 1.08 -2.82
CA LYS A 12 10.21 2.16 -2.09
C LYS A 12 9.33 2.74 -0.98
N ASP A 13 8.05 3.00 -1.26
CA ASP A 13 7.12 3.52 -0.26
C ASP A 13 6.93 2.52 0.90
N LEU A 14 6.73 1.24 0.58
CA LEU A 14 6.58 0.19 1.59
C LEU A 14 7.84 0.03 2.45
N ASP A 15 9.01 -0.14 1.83
CA ASP A 15 10.29 -0.29 2.52
C ASP A 15 10.57 0.89 3.45
N THR A 16 10.34 2.12 2.97
CA THR A 16 10.55 3.33 3.76
C THR A 16 9.66 3.34 5.00
N LEU A 17 8.36 3.13 4.83
CA LEU A 17 7.40 3.21 5.93
C LEU A 17 7.62 2.08 6.96
N LEU A 18 7.86 0.86 6.48
CA LEU A 18 8.15 -0.30 7.35
C LEU A 18 9.47 -0.11 8.10
N TYR A 19 10.51 0.40 7.43
CA TYR A 19 11.79 0.70 8.07
C TYR A 19 11.63 1.70 9.22
N HIS A 20 10.93 2.82 9.00
CA HIS A 20 10.72 3.82 10.03
C HIS A 20 9.88 3.31 11.21
N LYS A 21 8.86 2.48 10.96
CA LYS A 21 8.11 1.80 12.04
C LYS A 21 8.97 0.79 12.81
N SER A 22 9.84 0.07 12.11
CA SER A 22 10.80 -0.85 12.72
C SER A 22 11.80 -0.13 13.64
N LEU A 23 12.33 1.03 13.22
CA LEU A 23 13.20 1.86 14.06
C LEU A 23 12.55 2.31 15.38
N LYS A 24 11.22 2.52 15.36
CA LYS A 24 10.42 2.88 16.54
C LYS A 24 10.03 1.67 17.41
N GLY A 25 10.34 0.45 16.98
CA GLY A 25 9.91 -0.79 17.66
C GLY A 25 8.41 -1.07 17.52
N GLU A 26 7.75 -0.43 16.57
CA GLU A 26 6.29 -0.46 16.38
C GLU A 26 5.88 -1.36 15.20
N ILE A 27 6.68 -2.36 14.83
CA ILE A 27 6.34 -3.23 13.71
C ILE A 27 5.39 -4.35 14.20
N SER A 28 4.19 -4.39 13.62
CA SER A 28 3.20 -5.47 13.83
C SER A 28 2.52 -5.80 12.52
N VAL A 29 1.89 -6.98 12.44
CA VAL A 29 1.10 -7.40 11.26
C VAL A 29 0.02 -6.37 10.91
N ASN A 30 -0.67 -5.83 11.92
CA ASN A 30 -1.70 -4.81 11.69
C ASN A 30 -1.13 -3.52 11.08
N ILE A 31 0.05 -3.08 11.55
CA ILE A 31 0.70 -1.89 11.01
C ILE A 31 1.20 -2.13 9.59
N ALA A 32 1.72 -3.33 9.30
CA ALA A 32 2.10 -3.70 7.93
C ALA A 32 0.87 -3.70 7.00
N ILE A 33 -0.25 -4.29 7.43
CA ILE A 33 -1.51 -4.26 6.68
C ILE A 33 -1.98 -2.83 6.41
N GLU A 34 -1.97 -1.98 7.43
CA GLU A 34 -2.39 -0.58 7.31
C GLU A 34 -1.49 0.18 6.32
N ILE A 35 -0.17 0.04 6.45
CA ILE A 35 0.80 0.64 5.51
C ILE A 35 0.51 0.19 4.07
N ALA A 36 0.38 -1.11 3.85
CA ALA A 36 0.08 -1.64 2.52
C ALA A 36 -1.24 -1.10 1.96
N ALA A 37 -2.28 -0.97 2.79
CA ALA A 37 -3.58 -0.45 2.37
C ALA A 37 -3.49 1.03 1.94
N TYR A 38 -2.79 1.88 2.71
CA TYR A 38 -2.57 3.27 2.33
C TYR A 38 -1.75 3.39 1.03
N VAL A 39 -0.68 2.60 0.89
CA VAL A 39 0.13 2.59 -0.33
C VAL A 39 -0.73 2.15 -1.53
N ALA A 40 -1.49 1.05 -1.40
CA ALA A 40 -2.39 0.58 -2.45
C ALA A 40 -3.38 1.66 -2.88
N ALA A 41 -4.09 2.27 -1.93
CA ALA A 41 -5.07 3.31 -2.21
C ALA A 41 -4.43 4.54 -2.88
N LYS A 42 -3.24 4.97 -2.45
CA LYS A 42 -2.48 6.06 -3.08
C LYS A 42 -2.21 5.78 -4.56
N PHE A 43 -1.71 4.59 -4.90
CA PHE A 43 -1.41 4.24 -6.30
C PHE A 43 -2.67 4.07 -7.14
N LEU A 44 -3.73 3.49 -6.58
CA LEU A 44 -5.03 3.37 -7.24
C LEU A 44 -5.66 4.74 -7.53
N ARG A 45 -5.50 5.73 -6.64
CA ARG A 45 -5.89 7.12 -6.91
C ARG A 45 -5.06 7.78 -8.00
N ILE A 46 -3.76 7.53 -8.06
CA ILE A 46 -2.90 8.04 -9.14
C ILE A 46 -3.37 7.50 -10.49
N ILE A 47 -3.71 6.20 -10.55
CA ILE A 47 -4.27 5.55 -11.75
C ILE A 47 -5.60 6.21 -12.13
N PHE A 48 -6.53 6.32 -11.18
CA PHE A 48 -7.82 6.98 -11.40
C PHE A 48 -7.67 8.44 -11.85
N ALA A 49 -6.78 9.21 -11.24
CA ALA A 49 -6.56 10.61 -11.59
C ALA A 49 -6.10 10.76 -13.05
N LYS A 50 -5.28 9.82 -13.53
CA LYS A 50 -4.72 9.77 -14.88
C LYS A 50 -5.70 9.24 -15.92
N ASN A 51 -6.39 8.13 -15.61
CA ASN A 51 -7.20 7.39 -16.58
C ASN A 51 -8.70 7.69 -16.45
N LYS A 52 -9.13 8.36 -15.38
CA LYS A 52 -10.54 8.60 -14.99
C LYS A 52 -11.36 7.35 -14.69
N GLU A 53 -10.72 6.19 -14.68
CA GLU A 53 -11.24 4.90 -14.27
C GLU A 53 -10.12 4.04 -13.70
N ILE A 54 -10.49 2.94 -13.03
CA ILE A 54 -9.55 1.91 -12.58
C ILE A 54 -10.04 0.59 -13.16
N LEU A 55 -9.28 0.00 -14.06
CA LEU A 55 -9.62 -1.28 -14.66
C LEU A 55 -9.33 -2.42 -13.68
N PRO A 56 -10.06 -3.55 -13.72
CA PRO A 56 -9.79 -4.70 -12.85
C PRO A 56 -8.34 -5.20 -12.94
N GLN A 57 -7.72 -5.11 -14.11
CA GLN A 57 -6.31 -5.49 -14.32
C GLN A 57 -5.35 -4.57 -13.58
N GLU A 58 -5.65 -3.27 -13.52
CA GLU A 58 -4.84 -2.28 -12.79
C GLU A 58 -4.99 -2.46 -11.28
N LEU A 59 -6.23 -2.69 -10.83
CA LEU A 59 -6.55 -3.03 -9.46
C LEU A 59 -5.77 -4.28 -8.99
N ASN A 60 -5.90 -5.37 -9.74
CA ASN A 60 -5.22 -6.63 -9.46
C ASN A 60 -3.69 -6.48 -9.57
N GLY A 61 -3.21 -5.63 -10.49
CA GLY A 61 -1.79 -5.32 -10.64
C GLY A 61 -1.20 -4.69 -9.38
N VAL A 62 -1.84 -3.67 -8.82
CA VAL A 62 -1.38 -3.01 -7.57
C VAL A 62 -1.35 -4.00 -6.40
N PHE A 63 -2.43 -4.75 -6.18
CA PHE A 63 -2.46 -5.72 -5.08
C PHE A 63 -1.51 -6.89 -5.29
N GLY A 64 -1.32 -7.35 -6.53
CA GLY A 64 -0.37 -8.40 -6.87
C GLY A 64 1.08 -7.98 -6.59
N ILE A 65 1.45 -6.76 -6.96
CA ILE A 65 2.76 -6.17 -6.65
C ILE A 65 2.99 -6.13 -5.13
N ILE A 66 2.04 -5.58 -4.37
CA ILE A 66 2.14 -5.49 -2.90
C ILE A 66 2.28 -6.86 -2.28
N SER A 67 1.47 -7.83 -2.71
CA SER A 67 1.56 -9.23 -2.26
C SER A 67 2.95 -9.80 -2.51
N ASN A 68 3.52 -9.64 -3.71
CA ASN A 68 4.85 -10.16 -4.02
C ASN A 68 5.93 -9.53 -3.14
N ILE A 69 5.89 -8.22 -2.93
CA ILE A 69 6.83 -7.51 -2.06
C ILE A 69 6.71 -8.00 -0.62
N TYR A 70 5.48 -8.11 -0.09
CA TYR A 70 5.24 -8.50 1.28
C TYR A 70 5.61 -9.97 1.55
N LYS A 71 5.43 -10.86 0.58
CA LYS A 71 5.95 -12.24 0.69
C LYS A 71 7.46 -12.28 0.89
N VAL A 72 8.20 -11.41 0.17
CA VAL A 72 9.65 -11.31 0.31
C VAL A 72 10.04 -10.68 1.65
N ILE A 73 9.41 -9.58 2.04
CA ILE A 73 9.74 -8.85 3.29
C ILE A 73 9.44 -9.70 4.52
N PHE A 74 8.29 -10.37 4.56
CA PHE A 74 7.81 -11.13 5.72
C PHE A 74 8.05 -12.63 5.60
N ASN A 75 8.77 -13.09 4.57
CA ASN A 75 9.09 -14.51 4.35
C ASN A 75 7.86 -15.43 4.49
N ASP A 76 6.79 -15.11 3.78
CA ASP A 76 5.49 -15.83 3.76
C ASP A 76 4.77 -15.95 5.13
N GLN A 77 5.08 -15.08 6.11
CA GLN A 77 4.39 -15.09 7.40
C GLN A 77 2.97 -14.50 7.37
N LEU A 78 2.59 -13.78 6.32
CA LEU A 78 1.24 -13.20 6.18
C LEU A 78 0.27 -14.22 5.60
N GLU A 79 -0.92 -14.28 6.19
CA GLU A 79 -1.98 -15.17 5.74
C GLU A 79 -2.82 -14.55 4.62
N LEU A 80 -3.59 -15.38 3.91
CA LEU A 80 -4.56 -14.90 2.93
C LEU A 80 -5.54 -13.86 3.51
N SER A 81 -5.93 -14.05 4.77
CA SER A 81 -6.83 -13.15 5.48
C SER A 81 -6.23 -11.75 5.64
N ASP A 82 -4.91 -11.63 5.75
CA ASP A 82 -4.22 -10.34 5.87
C ASP A 82 -4.20 -9.60 4.53
N TYR A 83 -3.95 -10.31 3.43
CA TYR A 83 -4.05 -9.72 2.09
C TYR A 83 -5.48 -9.27 1.74
N GLN A 84 -6.50 -9.98 2.23
CA GLN A 84 -7.90 -9.57 2.10
C GLN A 84 -8.21 -8.31 2.92
N LYS A 85 -7.62 -8.15 4.11
CA LYS A 85 -7.74 -6.92 4.90
C LYS A 85 -7.11 -5.74 4.17
N ILE A 86 -5.91 -5.93 3.59
CA ILE A 86 -5.22 -4.89 2.79
C ILE A 86 -6.14 -4.40 1.66
N SER A 87 -6.71 -5.32 0.87
CA SER A 87 -7.56 -4.93 -0.26
C SER A 87 -8.85 -4.26 0.19
N THR A 88 -9.50 -4.77 1.23
CA THR A 88 -10.72 -4.18 1.79
C THR A 88 -10.48 -2.75 2.28
N MET A 89 -9.45 -2.56 3.11
CA MET A 89 -9.09 -1.24 3.63
C MET A 89 -8.73 -0.25 2.52
N ALA A 90 -7.94 -0.69 1.54
CA ALA A 90 -7.57 0.17 0.40
C ALA A 90 -8.78 0.60 -0.42
N LEU A 91 -9.75 -0.30 -0.63
CA LEU A 91 -10.99 0.01 -1.36
C LEU A 91 -11.89 0.98 -0.58
N ASP A 92 -11.88 0.91 0.76
CA ASP A 92 -12.61 1.86 1.59
C ASP A 92 -11.93 3.24 1.60
N PHE A 93 -10.61 3.29 1.66
CA PHE A 93 -9.82 4.51 1.49
C PHE A 93 -10.06 5.20 0.14
N LEU A 94 -10.29 4.44 -0.94
CA LEU A 94 -10.61 5.05 -2.23
C LEU A 94 -11.90 5.89 -2.19
N LYS A 95 -12.88 5.48 -1.37
CA LYS A 95 -14.18 6.16 -1.23
C LYS A 95 -14.10 7.40 -0.32
N ASP A 96 -13.06 7.52 0.49
CA ASP A 96 -12.90 8.60 1.47
C ASP A 96 -12.44 9.90 0.78
N ALA A 97 -13.27 10.94 0.80
CA ALA A 97 -12.93 12.24 0.19
C ALA A 97 -11.66 12.87 0.77
N ASP A 98 -11.36 12.61 2.06
CA ASP A 98 -10.22 13.19 2.77
C ASP A 98 -8.95 12.34 2.69
N PHE A 99 -9.00 11.21 1.96
CA PHE A 99 -7.88 10.26 1.92
C PHE A 99 -6.54 10.89 1.53
N ASP A 100 -6.50 11.86 0.60
CA ASP A 100 -5.22 12.45 0.18
C ASP A 100 -4.54 13.19 1.35
N SER A 101 -5.33 13.87 2.18
CA SER A 101 -4.86 14.52 3.41
C SER A 101 -4.49 13.46 4.47
N ASN A 102 -5.36 12.47 4.67
CA ASN A 102 -5.15 11.38 5.64
C ASN A 102 -3.88 10.57 5.33
N CYS A 103 -3.67 10.22 4.07
CA CYS A 103 -2.49 9.51 3.58
C CYS A 103 -1.21 10.33 3.81
N LYS A 104 -1.23 11.63 3.51
CA LYS A 104 -0.08 12.51 3.76
C LYS A 104 0.24 12.59 5.26
N ASN A 105 -0.77 12.74 6.10
CA ASN A 105 -0.59 12.79 7.55
C ASN A 105 -0.08 11.46 8.09
N PHE A 106 -0.62 10.33 7.64
CA PHE A 106 -0.16 8.99 8.00
C PHE A 106 1.33 8.80 7.68
N PHE A 107 1.76 9.15 6.45
CA PHE A 107 3.15 8.99 6.01
C PHE A 107 4.09 9.88 6.82
N ASN A 108 3.70 11.13 7.06
CA ASN A 108 4.50 12.07 7.85
C ASN A 108 4.67 11.58 9.30
N ASN A 109 3.61 11.09 9.93
CA ASN A 109 3.66 10.55 11.30
C ASN A 109 4.57 9.33 11.42
N ILE A 110 4.73 8.55 10.35
CA ILE A 110 5.64 7.41 10.32
C ILE A 110 7.09 7.88 10.19
N ILE A 111 7.37 8.80 9.25
CA ILE A 111 8.73 9.19 8.86
C ILE A 111 9.39 10.15 9.85
N GLN A 112 8.61 11.06 10.47
CA GLN A 112 9.09 12.01 11.48
C GLN A 112 9.39 11.31 12.80
#